data_AF-A0A090SL24-F1
#
_entry.id   AF-A0A090SL24-F1
#
_cell.length_a   1.000
_cell.length_b   1.000
_cell.length_c   1.000
_cell.angle_alpha   90.00
_cell.angle_beta   90.00
_cell.angle_gamma   90.00
#
_symmetry.space_group_name_H-M   'P 1'
#
loop_
_entity.id
_entity.type
_entity.pdbx_description
1 polymer ?
#
loop_
_entity_poly.entity_id
_entity_poly.type
_entity_poly.pdbx_seq_one_letter_code
_entity_poly.pdbx_strand_id
1 'polypeptide(L)' 'MTPLLTVDLWEHAYYIDYRNVRPDYMNGFWALVNWAFVEENLAK' A
#
# COMPACT_ATOMS: atom_id res chain seq x y z
N MET A 1 9.68 16.40 -6.37
CA MET A 1 9.50 14.94 -6.24
C MET A 1 8.05 14.63 -6.54
N THR A 2 7.77 13.53 -7.22
CA THR A 2 6.39 13.09 -7.52
C THR A 2 6.17 11.75 -6.81
N PRO A 3 5.22 11.63 -5.88
CA PRO A 3 4.91 10.36 -5.23
C PRO A 3 4.26 9.41 -6.25
N LEU A 4 4.78 8.18 -6.34
CA LEU A 4 4.30 7.18 -7.30
C LEU A 4 3.38 6.13 -6.65
N LEU A 5 3.60 5.86 -5.36
CA LEU A 5 2.85 4.92 -4.56
C LEU A 5 2.86 5.41 -3.10
N THR A 6 1.74 5.30 -2.41
CA THR A 6 1.63 5.56 -0.97
C THR A 6 0.89 4.42 -0.29
N VAL A 7 1.27 4.13 0.95
CA VAL A 7 0.59 3.14 1.79
C VAL A 7 0.11 3.84 3.08
N ASP A 8 -1.15 3.63 3.45
CA ASP A 8 -1.68 4.14 4.71
C ASP A 8 -1.39 3.12 5.84
N LEU A 9 -0.60 3.54 6.83
CA LEU A 9 -0.23 2.73 7.99
C LEU A 9 -0.93 3.18 9.28
N TRP A 10 -1.97 4.01 9.18
CA TRP A 10 -2.86 4.26 10.31
C TRP A 10 -3.61 2.98 10.66
N GLU A 11 -3.88 2.77 11.95
CA GLU A 11 -4.56 1.56 12.42
C GLU A 11 -5.93 1.39 11.76
N HIS A 12 -6.65 2.46 11.44
CA HIS A 12 -7.93 2.37 10.72
C HIS A 12 -7.82 1.69 9.34
N ALA A 13 -6.63 1.65 8.73
CA ALA A 13 -6.42 1.09 7.40
C ALA A 13 -6.25 -0.45 7.40
N TYR A 14 -5.88 -1.05 8.55
CA TYR A 14 -5.58 -2.48 8.61
C TYR A 14 -6.04 -3.20 9.90
N TYR A 15 -6.43 -2.49 10.95
CA TYR A 15 -6.61 -3.09 12.28
C TYR A 15 -7.84 -4.02 12.37
N ILE A 16 -8.83 -3.89 11.49
CA ILE A 16 -9.98 -4.80 11.46
C ILE A 16 -9.53 -6.22 11.09
N ASP A 17 -8.68 -6.34 10.07
CA ASP A 17 -8.25 -7.62 9.52
C ASP A 17 -6.96 -8.15 10.19
N TYR A 18 -6.01 -7.25 10.47
CA TYR A 18 -4.66 -7.62 10.91
C TYR A 18 -4.35 -7.26 12.37
N ARG A 19 -5.26 -6.55 13.06
CA ARG A 19 -5.09 -6.10 14.45
C ARG A 19 -3.72 -5.42 14.62
N ASN A 20 -2.93 -5.83 15.61
CA ASN A 20 -1.60 -5.32 15.89
C ASN A 20 -0.50 -5.88 14.97
N VAL A 21 -0.82 -6.80 14.06
CA VAL A 21 0.16 -7.48 13.19
C VAL A 21 0.33 -6.74 11.86
N ARG A 22 0.84 -5.51 11.94
CA ARG A 22 1.13 -4.66 10.77
C ARG A 22 2.01 -5.35 9.70
N PRO A 23 3.00 -6.19 10.03
CA PRO A 23 3.80 -6.87 9.00
C PRO A 23 2.97 -7.72 8.04
N ASP A 24 1.91 -8.37 8.54
CA ASP A 24 1.05 -9.22 7.72
C ASP A 24 0.19 -8.40 6.74
N TYR A 25 -0.27 -7.22 7.17
CA TYR A 25 -0.89 -6.24 6.27
C TYR A 25 0.05 -5.86 5.11
N MET A 26 1.32 -5.59 5.41
CA MET A 26 2.30 -5.24 4.38
C MET A 26 2.59 -6.39 3.43
N ASN A 27 2.60 -7.64 3.91
CA ASN A 27 2.76 -8.82 3.06
C ASN A 27 1.60 -8.94 2.05
N GLY A 28 0.37 -8.68 2.49
CA GLY A 28 -0.81 -8.65 1.62
C GLY A 28 -0.83 -7.45 0.66
N PHE A 29 -0.42 -6.27 1.13
CA PHE A 29 -0.41 -5.03 0.36
C PHE A 29 0.33 -5.18 -0.98
N TRP A 30 1.52 -5.78 -0.99
CA TRP A 30 2.34 -5.94 -2.21
C TRP A 30 1.67 -6.75 -3.31
N ALA A 31 0.80 -7.70 -2.95
CA ALA A 31 0.05 -8.51 -3.91
C ALA A 31 -1.11 -7.74 -4.57
N LEU A 32 -1.53 -6.60 -3.97
CA LEU A 32 -2.71 -5.83 -4.40
C LEU A 32 -2.34 -4.48 -5.02
N VAL A 33 -1.06 -4.11 -5.07
CA VAL A 33 -0.61 -2.84 -5.68
C VAL A 33 -1.00 -2.80 -7.16
N ASN A 34 -1.61 -1.70 -7.57
CA ASN A 34 -1.87 -1.41 -8.98
C ASN A 34 -0.61 -0.87 -9.66
N TRP A 35 0.25 -1.78 -10.13
CA TRP A 35 1.53 -1.42 -10.77
C TRP A 35 1.36 -0.64 -12.08
N ALA A 36 0.31 -0.91 -12.87
CA ALA A 36 0.06 -0.17 -14.11
C ALA A 36 -0.14 1.33 -13.84
N PHE A 37 -0.84 1.69 -12.76
CA PHE A 37 -1.00 3.07 -12.34
C PHE A 37 0.32 3.71 -11.86
N VAL A 38 1.15 2.94 -11.14
CA VAL A 38 2.48 3.39 -10.69
C VAL A 38 3.37 3.70 -11.90
N GLU A 39 3.40 2.80 -12.89
CA GLU A 39 4.15 2.97 -14.14
C GLU A 39 3.65 4.17 -14.95
N GLU A 40 2.32 4.34 -15.07
CA GLU A 40 1.73 5.50 -15.76
C GLU A 40 2.15 6.82 -15.10
N ASN A 41 2.22 6.87 -13.78
CA ASN A 41 2.65 8.08 -13.06
C ASN A 41 4.17 8.30 -13.08
N LEU A 42 4.96 7.24 -13.21
CA LEU A 42 6.41 7.34 -13.36
C LEU A 42 6.80 7.93 -14.73
N ALA A 43 6.02 7.62 -15.77
CA ALA A 43 6.27 8.09 -17.13
C ALA A 43 5.82 9.54 -17.40
N LYS A 44 5.18 10.21 -16.41
CA LYS A 44 4.72 11.61 -16.48
C LYS A 44 5.81 12.58 -16.03
#